data_AF-A0A918E0Y2-F1
#
_entry.id   AF-A0A918E0Y2-F1
#
_cell.length_a   1.000
_cell.length_b   1.000
_cell.length_c   1.000
_cell.angle_alpha   90.00
_cell.angle_beta   90.00
_cell.angle_gamma   90.00
#
_symmetry.space_group_name_H-M   'P 1'
#
loop_
_entity.id
_entity.type
_entity.pdbx_description
1 polymer ?
#
loop_
_entity_poly.entity_id
_entity_poly.type
_entity_poly.pdbx_seq_one_letter_code
_entity_poly.pdbx_strand_id
1 'polypeptide(L)'
;MTSPAGLARPAAPPVAERPTGSGPLRAPRAESADVPRPRGIDGREEPGLAAEDRQDTERAPREYARWELWLAVFGVLLGTGVATIGLYSSFGALYDKAALPAAVGGWGWSDPWMLPVGVDSSILAFGIVNLLLIRTRRRLWWVKWVPRGGTVITIYLNWEAANTVPAQLGHAALAALWVVFSEIAAHLYAAHIGEAHGEQRMGRIRLSRWLLNPFATFRIWRLMRLEEMTSYEDALAHHKRWMVYKQRLAAKYESRRWHRKAAQEELAPFQLAKVGLSVEEALAEPLLEEVREQQRLAAAAFQRAEAEIQKVDADVQIRTAQIQAEVKRIRAEGELEIAKAAAERAARAGIQKAEAAFQLAEAERRADIALVQERTRARAQQLAVEAEQRRTQARIDAEKAQVSWRLEQQRLNASAMEEERRALADAALRAAQEEADLKAATARQERQAAEDEAARMKAVEEVAESAARAAEHRARELKAAEEQQHAREEAAASQEREAASLEAAAEYRARVAECEARAVEAAAMARMTQVDWDVQRVAAMIRARGSEAVTTKVIEDELGVSAGTAHDRKQRAVQLLNEMDDTPQQQAV
;
A
#
# COMPACT_ATOMS: atom_id res chain seq x y z
N MET A 1 -101.40 -53.41 -55.10
CA MET A 1 -101.19 -54.78 -55.61
C MET A 1 -99.81 -55.19 -55.13
N THR A 2 -99.57 -56.14 -54.24
CA THR A 2 -100.35 -57.26 -53.69
C THR A 2 -99.78 -57.61 -52.30
N SER A 3 -100.69 -57.96 -51.38
CA SER A 3 -100.44 -58.71 -50.12
C SER A 3 -99.71 -60.05 -50.41
N PRO A 4 -99.11 -60.77 -49.43
CA PRO A 4 -99.82 -61.21 -48.22
C PRO A 4 -99.04 -61.22 -46.90
N ALA A 5 -99.86 -61.33 -45.85
CA ALA A 5 -99.55 -61.53 -44.44
C ALA A 5 -99.18 -62.99 -44.10
N GLY A 6 -98.57 -63.18 -42.91
CA GLY A 6 -98.81 -64.38 -42.11
C GLY A 6 -97.68 -64.86 -41.18
N LEU A 7 -97.77 -64.49 -39.89
CA LEU A 7 -97.56 -65.33 -38.68
C LEU A 7 -96.10 -65.77 -38.32
N ALA A 8 -95.61 -65.77 -37.07
CA ALA A 8 -96.17 -65.57 -35.74
C ALA A 8 -95.08 -65.18 -34.69
N ARG A 9 -95.56 -64.52 -33.63
CA ARG A 9 -94.96 -64.17 -32.30
C ARG A 9 -94.73 -65.43 -31.41
N PRO A 10 -94.30 -65.39 -30.11
CA PRO A 10 -94.27 -64.30 -29.10
C PRO A 10 -92.94 -64.26 -28.28
N ALA A 11 -92.68 -63.51 -27.19
CA ALA A 11 -93.43 -62.65 -26.27
C ALA A 11 -92.47 -61.60 -25.65
N ALA A 12 -92.99 -60.38 -25.41
CA ALA A 12 -92.45 -59.36 -24.49
C ALA A 12 -93.27 -59.44 -23.17
N PRO A 13 -93.16 -58.59 -22.10
CA PRO A 13 -92.77 -57.16 -22.09
C PRO A 13 -92.15 -56.69 -20.72
N PRO A 14 -92.28 -55.42 -20.25
CA PRO A 14 -92.25 -54.10 -20.91
C PRO A 14 -91.18 -53.14 -20.32
N VAL A 15 -90.98 -52.04 -21.06
CA VAL A 15 -90.33 -50.78 -20.63
C VAL A 15 -91.42 -49.75 -20.32
N ALA A 16 -91.18 -48.83 -19.38
CA ALA A 16 -91.88 -47.54 -19.32
C ALA A 16 -90.95 -46.43 -18.79
N GLU A 17 -91.15 -45.23 -19.34
CA GLU A 17 -90.24 -44.09 -19.44
C GLU A 17 -90.24 -43.12 -18.24
N ARG A 18 -89.27 -42.20 -18.25
CA ARG A 18 -89.03 -41.08 -17.30
C ARG A 18 -90.16 -40.03 -17.34
N PRO A 19 -90.24 -39.07 -16.38
CA PRO A 19 -89.52 -37.78 -16.55
C PRO A 19 -89.04 -37.11 -15.23
N THR A 20 -88.55 -35.88 -15.38
CA THR A 20 -87.60 -35.05 -14.62
C THR A 20 -88.12 -34.25 -13.40
N GLY A 21 -87.32 -34.24 -12.32
CA GLY A 21 -86.74 -33.05 -11.64
C GLY A 21 -87.61 -32.06 -10.84
N SER A 22 -87.41 -32.02 -9.50
CA SER A 22 -87.23 -30.81 -8.64
C SER A 22 -87.17 -31.23 -7.15
N GLY A 23 -86.10 -30.88 -6.43
CA GLY A 23 -85.86 -31.26 -5.00
C GLY A 23 -86.56 -30.34 -3.99
N PRO A 24 -85.99 -30.08 -2.80
CA PRO A 24 -85.20 -30.92 -1.88
C PRO A 24 -85.92 -31.05 -0.51
N LEU A 25 -85.58 -32.01 0.37
CA LEU A 25 -85.82 -31.91 1.83
C LEU A 25 -85.06 -32.99 2.62
N ARG A 26 -84.78 -32.66 3.88
CA ARG A 26 -83.66 -33.10 4.72
C ARG A 26 -84.06 -34.12 5.79
N ALA A 27 -83.19 -35.12 5.99
CA ALA A 27 -82.94 -35.99 7.15
C ALA A 27 -84.03 -36.99 7.62
N PRO A 28 -83.59 -38.17 8.12
CA PRO A 28 -83.31 -38.22 9.55
C PRO A 28 -81.95 -38.83 9.94
N ARG A 29 -81.68 -38.54 11.22
CA ARG A 29 -80.51 -38.73 12.07
C ARG A 29 -80.31 -40.22 12.41
N ALA A 30 -79.07 -40.70 12.37
CA ALA A 30 -78.66 -41.91 13.07
C ALA A 30 -77.49 -41.57 14.00
N GLU A 31 -77.64 -42.01 15.24
CA GLU A 31 -76.78 -41.78 16.40
C GLU A 31 -75.46 -42.55 16.33
N SER A 32 -74.40 -41.85 16.77
CA SER A 32 -73.22 -42.27 17.52
C SER A 32 -72.75 -43.73 17.48
N ALA A 33 -71.53 -43.91 16.97
CA ALA A 33 -70.52 -44.73 17.63
C ALA A 33 -69.18 -43.98 17.64
N ASP A 34 -68.63 -43.85 18.83
CA ASP A 34 -67.45 -43.09 19.23
C ASP A 34 -66.16 -43.86 18.90
N VAL A 35 -65.21 -43.23 18.21
CA VAL A 35 -63.83 -43.74 18.04
C VAL A 35 -62.86 -42.54 18.16
N PRO A 36 -61.84 -42.60 19.03
CA PRO A 36 -61.08 -41.43 19.45
C PRO A 36 -60.10 -40.96 18.37
N ARG A 37 -60.03 -39.63 18.16
CA ARG A 37 -59.01 -38.98 17.32
C ARG A 37 -57.64 -38.93 18.03
N PRO A 38 -56.54 -39.30 17.36
CA PRO A 38 -55.24 -38.74 17.70
C PRO A 38 -55.08 -37.34 17.09
N ARG A 39 -54.48 -36.45 17.90
CA ARG A 39 -54.17 -35.05 17.60
C ARG A 39 -53.18 -34.90 16.44
N GLY A 40 -53.46 -33.87 15.65
CA GLY A 40 -52.62 -33.07 14.76
C GLY A 40 -51.15 -33.45 14.54
N ILE A 41 -50.83 -33.66 13.26
CA ILE A 41 -49.68 -33.03 12.61
C ILE A 41 -50.19 -32.48 11.27
N ASP A 42 -50.44 -31.17 11.24
CA ASP A 42 -50.61 -30.42 10.00
C ASP A 42 -49.28 -30.42 9.23
N GLY A 43 -49.35 -30.55 7.90
CA GLY A 43 -48.21 -30.34 7.01
C GLY A 43 -47.77 -31.59 6.23
N ARG A 44 -48.60 -32.04 5.28
CA ARG A 44 -48.13 -32.68 4.06
C ARG A 44 -48.96 -32.19 2.89
N GLU A 45 -48.45 -31.16 2.23
CA GLU A 45 -48.75 -30.90 0.83
C GLU A 45 -48.21 -32.07 -0.01
N GLU A 46 -49.01 -32.50 -0.97
CA GLU A 46 -48.63 -33.52 -1.94
C GLU A 46 -47.49 -33.02 -2.85
N PRO A 47 -46.51 -33.86 -3.21
CA PRO A 47 -45.48 -33.47 -4.15
C PRO A 47 -46.06 -33.52 -5.58
N GLY A 48 -46.66 -32.42 -6.00
CA GLY A 48 -46.83 -32.11 -7.42
C GLY A 48 -45.46 -32.01 -8.08
N LEU A 49 -45.34 -32.59 -9.27
CA LEU A 49 -44.16 -32.50 -10.14
C LEU A 49 -43.83 -31.03 -10.46
N ALA A 50 -43.03 -30.40 -9.60
CA ALA A 50 -42.30 -29.21 -9.94
C ALA A 50 -41.18 -29.64 -10.89
N ALA A 51 -41.33 -29.32 -12.17
CA ALA A 51 -40.21 -29.20 -13.06
C ALA A 51 -39.21 -28.26 -12.39
N GLU A 52 -38.08 -28.80 -11.92
CA GLU A 52 -36.91 -28.01 -11.57
C GLU A 52 -36.45 -27.30 -12.83
N ASP A 53 -36.97 -26.10 -13.01
CA ASP A 53 -36.34 -25.07 -13.83
C ASP A 53 -34.99 -24.81 -13.16
N ARG A 54 -33.98 -25.57 -13.61
CA ARG A 54 -32.60 -25.43 -13.18
C ARG A 54 -32.09 -24.14 -13.80
N GLN A 55 -32.52 -23.03 -13.23
CA GLN A 55 -31.88 -21.74 -13.41
C GLN A 55 -30.48 -21.92 -12.85
N ASP A 56 -29.53 -22.14 -13.76
CA ASP A 56 -28.13 -21.82 -13.54
C ASP A 56 -28.12 -20.37 -13.07
N THR A 57 -28.14 -20.21 -11.75
CA THR A 57 -28.01 -18.92 -11.11
C THR A 57 -26.56 -18.54 -11.39
N GLU A 58 -26.35 -17.77 -12.46
CA GLU A 58 -25.18 -16.94 -12.62
C GLU A 58 -25.01 -16.23 -11.28
N ARG A 59 -24.07 -16.73 -10.45
CA ARG A 59 -23.79 -16.14 -9.16
C ARG A 59 -23.36 -14.72 -9.46
N ALA A 60 -24.24 -13.77 -9.17
CA ALA A 60 -23.94 -12.35 -9.29
C ALA A 60 -22.56 -12.10 -8.67
N PRO A 61 -21.67 -11.36 -9.35
CA PRO A 61 -20.36 -11.04 -8.80
C PRO A 61 -20.58 -10.47 -7.40
N ARG A 62 -19.97 -11.10 -6.38
CA ARG A 62 -20.04 -10.60 -5.02
C ARG A 62 -19.38 -9.22 -5.02
N GLU A 63 -20.20 -8.17 -4.97
CA GLU A 63 -19.71 -6.81 -4.76
C GLU A 63 -19.05 -6.77 -3.38
N TYR A 64 -17.75 -6.45 -3.35
CA TYR A 64 -17.00 -6.33 -2.11
C TYR A 64 -17.65 -5.26 -1.23
N ALA A 65 -17.89 -5.59 0.04
CA ALA A 65 -18.42 -4.60 0.96
C ALA A 65 -17.37 -3.49 1.19
N ARG A 66 -17.81 -2.25 1.43
CA ARG A 66 -16.90 -1.11 1.63
C ARG A 66 -15.83 -1.38 2.69
N TRP A 67 -16.16 -2.09 3.76
CA TRP A 67 -15.20 -2.47 4.80
C TRP A 67 -14.20 -3.53 4.35
N GLU A 68 -14.58 -4.45 3.45
CA GLU A 68 -13.67 -5.43 2.84
C GLU A 68 -12.65 -4.71 1.96
N LEU A 69 -13.09 -3.67 1.22
CA LEU A 69 -12.20 -2.81 0.46
C LEU A 69 -11.24 -2.04 1.39
N TRP A 70 -11.73 -1.44 2.47
CA TRP A 70 -10.88 -0.76 3.45
C TRP A 70 -9.88 -1.72 4.10
N LEU A 71 -10.30 -2.94 4.43
CA LEU A 71 -9.43 -3.97 5.01
C LEU A 71 -8.39 -4.45 4.00
N ALA A 72 -8.74 -4.57 2.72
CA ALA A 72 -7.80 -4.87 1.65
C ALA A 72 -6.78 -3.74 1.47
N VAL A 73 -7.23 -2.48 1.40
CA VAL A 73 -6.34 -1.30 1.27
C VAL A 73 -5.41 -1.20 2.48
N PHE A 74 -5.95 -1.31 3.70
CA PHE A 74 -5.16 -1.28 4.93
C PHE A 74 -4.17 -2.46 4.99
N GLY A 75 -4.60 -3.66 4.60
CA GLY A 75 -3.74 -4.84 4.51
C GLY A 75 -2.61 -4.67 3.50
N VAL A 76 -2.87 -4.07 2.34
CA VAL A 76 -1.84 -3.74 1.34
C VAL A 76 -0.87 -2.71 1.87
N LEU A 77 -1.35 -1.63 2.51
CA LEU A 77 -0.49 -0.60 3.09
C LEU A 77 0.40 -1.16 4.21
N LEU A 78 -0.18 -1.88 5.17
CA LEU A 78 0.54 -2.49 6.27
C LEU A 78 1.55 -3.52 5.75
N GLY A 79 1.13 -4.36 4.82
CA GLY A 79 1.99 -5.35 4.17
C GLY A 79 3.16 -4.72 3.43
N THR A 80 2.92 -3.61 2.69
CA THR A 80 3.96 -2.84 2.00
C THR A 80 4.93 -2.19 2.99
N GLY A 81 4.43 -1.67 4.12
CA GLY A 81 5.28 -1.13 5.19
C GLY A 81 6.19 -2.18 5.81
N VAL A 82 5.63 -3.32 6.22
CA VAL A 82 6.38 -4.45 6.80
C VAL A 82 7.39 -5.01 5.78
N ALA A 83 6.99 -5.13 4.52
CA ALA A 83 7.86 -5.53 3.42
C ALA A 83 9.07 -4.62 3.26
N THR A 84 8.84 -3.30 3.25
CA THR A 84 9.90 -2.30 3.05
C THR A 84 10.90 -2.33 4.21
N ILE A 85 10.40 -2.44 5.45
CA ILE A 85 11.25 -2.56 6.64
C ILE A 85 12.03 -3.87 6.62
N GLY A 86 11.38 -4.98 6.28
CA GLY A 86 12.01 -6.30 6.17
C GLY A 86 13.10 -6.32 5.10
N LEU A 87 12.83 -5.72 3.94
CA LEU A 87 13.79 -5.60 2.84
C LEU A 87 14.99 -4.73 3.24
N TYR A 88 14.75 -3.58 3.87
CA TYR A 88 15.82 -2.69 4.33
C TYR A 88 16.72 -3.37 5.38
N SER A 89 16.11 -4.05 6.35
CA SER A 89 16.84 -4.81 7.39
C SER A 89 17.65 -5.96 6.79
N SER A 90 17.04 -6.71 5.86
CA SER A 90 17.69 -7.82 5.15
C SER A 90 18.86 -7.33 4.31
N PHE A 91 18.66 -6.24 3.57
CA PHE A 91 19.69 -5.62 2.75
C PHE A 91 20.90 -5.20 3.59
N GLY A 92 20.69 -4.50 4.70
CA GLY A 92 21.77 -4.09 5.60
C GLY A 92 22.56 -5.28 6.14
N ALA A 93 21.85 -6.31 6.63
CA ALA A 93 22.50 -7.52 7.17
C ALA A 93 23.34 -8.27 6.13
N LEU A 94 22.81 -8.44 4.91
CA LEU A 94 23.55 -9.09 3.81
C LEU A 94 24.72 -8.22 3.33
N TYR A 95 24.53 -6.91 3.23
CA TYR A 95 25.57 -5.97 2.82
C TYR A 95 26.75 -5.99 3.80
N ASP A 96 26.47 -5.87 5.11
CA ASP A 96 27.50 -5.87 6.15
C ASP A 96 28.28 -7.19 6.16
N LYS A 97 27.58 -8.32 6.04
CA LYS A 97 28.21 -9.64 5.97
C LYS A 97 29.03 -9.82 4.69
N ALA A 98 28.55 -9.30 3.56
CA ALA A 98 29.24 -9.35 2.28
C ALA A 98 30.50 -8.46 2.26
N ALA A 99 30.46 -7.30 2.93
CA ALA A 99 31.56 -6.34 3.02
C ALA A 99 32.70 -6.82 3.92
N LEU A 100 32.39 -7.65 4.93
CA LEU A 100 33.41 -8.20 5.82
C LEU A 100 34.33 -9.19 5.08
N PRO A 101 35.65 -9.12 5.30
CA PRO A 101 36.58 -10.11 4.75
C PRO A 101 36.29 -11.53 5.24
N ALA A 102 36.57 -12.52 4.40
CA ALA A 102 36.41 -13.94 4.75
C ALA A 102 37.23 -14.34 6.00
N ALA A 103 38.37 -13.69 6.24
CA ALA A 103 39.23 -13.94 7.40
C ALA A 103 38.55 -13.65 8.76
N VAL A 104 37.54 -12.78 8.79
CA VAL A 104 36.78 -12.43 10.02
C VAL A 104 35.35 -12.98 9.99
N GLY A 105 35.07 -13.94 9.09
CA GLY A 105 33.77 -14.59 8.98
C GLY A 105 32.73 -13.82 8.14
N GLY A 106 33.18 -12.91 7.26
CA GLY A 106 32.35 -12.34 6.19
C GLY A 106 32.45 -13.11 4.87
N TRP A 107 31.86 -12.58 3.80
CA TRP A 107 31.92 -13.22 2.47
C TRP A 107 32.94 -12.60 1.51
N GLY A 108 33.55 -11.46 1.85
CA GLY A 108 34.67 -10.88 1.11
C GLY A 108 34.34 -10.43 -0.32
N TRP A 109 33.13 -9.89 -0.54
CA TRP A 109 32.73 -9.35 -1.84
C TRP A 109 33.40 -8.00 -2.10
N SER A 110 33.95 -7.78 -3.30
CA SER A 110 34.47 -6.46 -3.72
C SER A 110 33.38 -5.41 -3.79
N ASP A 111 32.18 -5.82 -4.22
CA ASP A 111 30.99 -4.98 -4.35
C ASP A 111 29.83 -5.57 -3.51
N PRO A 112 29.77 -5.28 -2.19
CA PRO A 112 28.88 -5.98 -1.26
C PRO A 112 27.38 -5.82 -1.55
N TRP A 113 26.99 -4.69 -2.18
CA TRP A 113 25.61 -4.42 -2.57
C TRP A 113 25.10 -5.36 -3.66
N MET A 114 25.98 -5.93 -4.49
CA MET A 114 25.58 -6.80 -5.60
C MET A 114 24.89 -8.08 -5.14
N LEU A 115 25.26 -8.60 -3.97
CA LEU A 115 24.68 -9.83 -3.46
C LEU A 115 23.18 -9.67 -3.12
N PRO A 116 22.76 -8.77 -2.22
CA PRO A 116 21.34 -8.58 -1.93
C PRO A 116 20.56 -8.08 -3.16
N VAL A 117 21.10 -7.12 -3.92
CA VAL A 117 20.41 -6.60 -5.12
C VAL A 117 20.27 -7.67 -6.19
N GLY A 118 21.32 -8.46 -6.43
CA GLY A 118 21.33 -9.50 -7.46
C GLY A 118 20.35 -10.62 -7.15
N VAL A 119 20.31 -11.09 -5.90
CA VAL A 119 19.36 -12.12 -5.46
C VAL A 119 17.93 -11.61 -5.61
N ASP A 120 17.60 -10.45 -5.05
CA ASP A 120 16.22 -9.94 -5.08
C ASP A 120 15.75 -9.54 -6.48
N SER A 121 16.64 -8.94 -7.29
CA SER A 121 16.34 -8.61 -8.69
C SER A 121 16.09 -9.87 -9.51
N SER A 122 16.81 -10.96 -9.24
CA SER A 122 16.58 -12.24 -9.93
C SER A 122 15.21 -12.83 -9.57
N ILE A 123 14.84 -12.81 -8.28
CA ILE A 123 13.52 -13.28 -7.82
C ILE A 123 12.42 -12.46 -8.48
N LEU A 124 12.56 -11.13 -8.50
CA LEU A 124 11.60 -10.23 -9.14
C LEU A 124 11.51 -10.47 -10.65
N ALA A 125 12.63 -10.53 -11.35
CA ALA A 125 12.67 -10.74 -12.80
C ALA A 125 12.05 -12.08 -13.20
N PHE A 126 12.45 -13.19 -12.56
CA PHE A 126 11.87 -14.50 -12.82
C PHE A 126 10.41 -14.61 -12.35
N GLY A 127 10.02 -13.87 -11.31
CA GLY A 127 8.64 -13.72 -10.88
C GLY A 127 7.77 -13.06 -11.96
N ILE A 128 8.22 -11.93 -12.52
CA ILE A 128 7.56 -11.23 -13.63
C ILE A 128 7.46 -12.12 -14.85
N VAL A 129 8.55 -12.79 -15.24
CA VAL A 129 8.54 -13.76 -16.35
C VAL A 129 7.53 -14.88 -16.08
N ASN A 130 7.48 -15.42 -14.86
CA ASN A 130 6.49 -16.44 -14.50
C ASN A 130 5.05 -15.91 -14.62
N LEU A 131 4.77 -14.67 -14.18
CA LEU A 131 3.46 -14.04 -14.35
C LEU A 131 3.11 -13.82 -15.83
N LEU A 132 4.07 -13.39 -16.65
CA LEU A 132 3.90 -13.23 -18.10
C LEU A 132 3.66 -14.58 -18.80
N LEU A 133 4.33 -15.65 -18.37
CA LEU A 133 4.12 -17.00 -18.88
C LEU A 133 2.72 -17.53 -18.55
N ILE A 134 2.23 -17.24 -17.33
CA ILE A 134 0.83 -17.50 -16.94
C ILE A 134 -0.12 -16.73 -17.87
N ARG A 135 0.16 -15.44 -18.12
CA ARG A 135 -0.65 -14.58 -18.98
C ARG A 135 -0.68 -15.02 -20.45
N THR A 136 0.39 -15.64 -20.95
CA THR A 136 0.55 -16.11 -22.34
C THR A 136 0.20 -17.58 -22.55
N ARG A 137 -0.29 -18.28 -21.51
CA ARG A 137 -0.62 -19.72 -21.52
C ARG A 137 0.55 -20.64 -21.94
N ARG A 138 1.80 -20.18 -21.85
CA ARG A 138 3.01 -20.99 -22.09
C ARG A 138 3.53 -21.50 -20.75
N ARG A 139 3.13 -22.71 -20.37
CA ARG A 139 3.54 -23.32 -19.09
C ARG A 139 4.94 -23.94 -19.18
N LEU A 140 5.98 -23.15 -18.93
CA LEU A 140 7.28 -23.69 -18.53
C LEU A 140 7.20 -24.09 -17.05
N TRP A 141 6.88 -25.35 -16.80
CA TRP A 141 6.58 -25.83 -15.43
C TRP A 141 7.72 -25.62 -14.43
N TRP A 142 8.96 -25.48 -14.90
CA TRP A 142 10.15 -25.34 -14.07
C TRP A 142 10.44 -23.89 -13.63
N VAL A 143 10.01 -22.88 -14.41
CA VAL A 143 10.33 -21.46 -14.15
C VAL A 143 9.83 -21.01 -12.79
N LYS A 144 8.68 -21.54 -12.35
CA LYS A 144 8.11 -21.28 -11.03
C LYS A 144 8.98 -21.73 -9.85
N TRP A 145 9.96 -22.60 -10.10
CA TRP A 145 10.89 -23.07 -9.05
C TRP A 145 12.09 -22.13 -8.90
N VAL A 146 12.41 -21.30 -9.90
CA VAL A 146 13.55 -20.38 -9.82
C VAL A 146 13.33 -19.32 -8.74
N PRO A 147 12.20 -18.57 -8.70
CA PRO A 147 11.95 -17.64 -7.60
C PRO A 147 11.87 -18.35 -6.24
N ARG A 148 11.28 -19.55 -6.17
CA ARG A 148 11.19 -20.33 -4.93
C ARG A 148 12.57 -20.75 -4.40
N GLY A 149 13.44 -21.21 -5.29
CA GLY A 149 14.84 -21.49 -4.96
C GLY A 149 15.55 -20.23 -4.48
N GLY A 150 15.36 -19.11 -5.19
CA GLY A 150 15.86 -17.80 -4.79
C GLY A 150 15.43 -17.41 -3.37
N THR A 151 14.15 -17.59 -3.03
CA THR A 151 13.65 -17.26 -1.68
C THR A 151 14.25 -18.15 -0.58
N VAL A 152 14.48 -19.44 -0.85
CA VAL A 152 15.18 -20.33 0.09
C VAL A 152 16.61 -19.85 0.31
N ILE A 153 17.29 -19.43 -0.76
CA ILE A 153 18.63 -18.83 -0.70
C ILE A 153 18.59 -17.54 0.13
N THR A 154 17.64 -16.63 -0.11
CA THR A 154 17.50 -15.38 0.66
C THR A 154 17.34 -15.65 2.16
N ILE A 155 16.49 -16.60 2.54
CA ILE A 155 16.29 -16.97 3.95
C ILE A 155 17.59 -17.52 4.55
N TYR A 156 18.30 -18.39 3.82
CA TYR A 156 19.58 -18.93 4.25
C TYR A 156 20.66 -17.84 4.41
N LEU A 157 20.74 -16.89 3.48
CA LEU A 157 21.69 -15.77 3.58
C LEU A 157 21.39 -14.87 4.77
N ASN A 158 20.11 -14.62 5.08
CA ASN A 158 19.71 -13.85 6.27
C ASN A 158 19.99 -14.60 7.57
N TRP A 159 19.89 -15.92 7.56
CA TRP A 159 20.33 -16.76 8.67
C TRP A 159 21.84 -16.60 8.89
N GLU A 160 22.66 -16.76 7.86
CA GLU A 160 24.12 -16.67 7.95
C GLU A 160 24.64 -15.26 8.25
N ALA A 161 23.87 -14.21 7.93
CA ALA A 161 24.27 -12.82 8.16
C ALA A 161 24.44 -12.47 9.65
N ALA A 162 23.81 -13.21 10.56
CA ALA A 162 23.86 -12.95 11.99
C ALA A 162 24.77 -13.92 12.75
N ASN A 163 25.37 -13.42 13.84
CA ASN A 163 26.37 -14.16 14.62
C ASN A 163 25.80 -14.86 15.87
N THR A 164 24.52 -14.64 16.21
CA THR A 164 23.87 -15.25 17.38
C THR A 164 22.56 -15.91 16.97
N VAL A 165 22.25 -17.08 17.54
CA VAL A 165 21.04 -17.86 17.18
C VAL A 165 19.74 -17.03 17.24
N PRO A 166 19.49 -16.16 18.25
CA PRO A 166 18.31 -15.31 18.25
C PRO A 166 18.26 -14.32 17.09
N ALA A 167 19.40 -13.71 16.72
CA ALA A 167 19.47 -12.79 15.59
C ALA A 167 19.33 -13.53 14.25
N GLN A 168 19.93 -14.72 14.10
CA GLN A 168 19.77 -15.58 12.93
C GLN A 168 18.30 -15.93 12.70
N LEU A 169 17.61 -16.36 13.77
CA LEU A 169 16.17 -16.61 13.73
C LEU A 169 15.38 -15.35 13.36
N GLY A 170 15.72 -14.19 13.94
CA GLY A 170 15.05 -12.92 13.66
C GLY A 170 15.16 -12.49 12.20
N HIS A 171 16.38 -12.44 11.64
CA HIS A 171 16.60 -12.06 10.25
C HIS A 171 16.00 -13.07 9.27
N ALA A 172 16.15 -14.37 9.52
CA ALA A 172 15.54 -15.41 8.70
C ALA A 172 14.00 -15.37 8.75
N ALA A 173 13.41 -15.12 9.93
CA ALA A 173 11.96 -15.01 10.09
C ALA A 173 11.39 -13.79 9.37
N LEU A 174 12.07 -12.63 9.45
CA LEU A 174 11.67 -11.42 8.72
C LEU A 174 11.73 -11.64 7.21
N ALA A 175 12.80 -12.26 6.70
CA ALA A 175 12.92 -12.62 5.29
C ALA A 175 11.82 -13.61 4.86
N ALA A 176 11.55 -14.64 5.67
CA ALA A 176 10.50 -15.62 5.38
C ALA A 176 9.09 -15.00 5.36
N LEU A 177 8.81 -14.03 6.24
CA LEU A 177 7.53 -13.32 6.27
C LEU A 177 7.29 -12.54 4.97
N TRP A 178 8.32 -11.86 4.47
CA TRP A 178 8.25 -11.18 3.18
C TRP A 178 7.97 -12.16 2.03
N VAL A 179 8.64 -13.31 2.03
CA VAL A 179 8.41 -14.37 1.03
C VAL A 179 6.96 -14.85 1.07
N VAL A 180 6.41 -15.12 2.26
CA VAL A 180 5.00 -15.51 2.42
C VAL A 180 4.06 -14.43 1.88
N PHE A 181 4.31 -13.16 2.21
CA PHE A 181 3.50 -12.05 1.70
C PHE A 181 3.55 -11.95 0.16
N SER A 182 4.73 -12.07 -0.43
CA SER A 182 4.92 -12.05 -1.89
C SER A 182 4.25 -13.24 -2.59
N GLU A 183 4.29 -14.44 -2.01
CA GLU A 183 3.65 -15.64 -2.57
C GLU A 183 2.12 -15.52 -2.45
N ILE A 184 1.59 -14.92 -1.38
CA ILE A 184 0.16 -14.61 -1.26
C ILE A 184 -0.25 -13.61 -2.35
N ALA A 185 0.51 -12.53 -2.54
CA ALA A 185 0.23 -11.54 -3.59
C ALA A 185 0.26 -12.17 -4.99
N ALA A 186 1.27 -13.00 -5.28
CA ALA A 186 1.37 -13.73 -6.53
C ALA A 186 0.21 -14.72 -6.72
N HIS A 187 -0.24 -15.40 -5.66
CA HIS A 187 -1.41 -16.28 -5.70
C HIS A 187 -2.70 -15.51 -5.95
N LEU A 188 -2.91 -14.37 -5.29
CA LEU A 188 -4.07 -13.50 -5.48
C LEU A 188 -4.12 -12.97 -6.93
N TYR A 189 -2.99 -12.51 -7.45
CA TYR A 189 -2.90 -12.02 -8.82
C TYR A 189 -3.12 -13.15 -9.85
N ALA A 190 -2.53 -14.33 -9.63
CA ALA A 190 -2.74 -15.49 -10.50
C ALA A 190 -4.18 -16.02 -10.42
N ALA A 191 -4.83 -15.94 -9.25
CA ALA A 191 -6.25 -16.27 -9.09
C ALA A 191 -7.12 -15.28 -9.87
N HIS A 192 -6.85 -13.98 -9.75
CA HIS A 192 -7.55 -12.93 -10.48
C HIS A 192 -7.46 -13.10 -12.01
N ILE A 193 -6.27 -13.37 -12.54
CA ILE A 193 -6.09 -13.68 -13.97
C ILE A 193 -6.79 -14.97 -14.37
N GLY A 194 -6.77 -15.99 -13.51
CA GLY A 194 -7.44 -17.27 -13.75
C GLY A 194 -8.97 -17.13 -13.82
N GLU A 195 -9.55 -16.30 -12.96
CA GLU A 195 -10.98 -15.96 -12.94
C GLU A 195 -11.36 -15.08 -14.13
N ALA A 196 -10.57 -14.05 -14.44
CA ALA A 196 -10.79 -13.14 -15.56
C ALA A 196 -10.77 -13.82 -16.94
N HIS A 197 -10.16 -15.00 -17.05
CA HIS A 197 -10.06 -15.74 -18.31
C HIS A 197 -11.04 -16.91 -18.45
N GLY A 198 -11.99 -17.06 -17.51
CA GLY A 198 -13.11 -18.01 -17.65
C GLY A 198 -12.68 -19.47 -17.81
N GLU A 199 -11.46 -19.84 -17.40
CA GLU A 199 -11.06 -21.24 -17.41
C GLU A 199 -11.95 -21.98 -16.42
N GLN A 200 -12.85 -22.83 -16.93
CA GLN A 200 -13.59 -23.80 -16.13
C GLN A 200 -12.57 -24.81 -15.57
N ARG A 201 -11.89 -24.41 -14.50
CA ARG A 201 -11.02 -25.30 -13.75
C ARG A 201 -11.90 -26.39 -13.18
N MET A 202 -11.52 -27.62 -13.46
CA MET A 202 -12.10 -28.79 -12.81
C MET A 202 -12.22 -28.56 -11.31
N GLY A 203 -13.44 -28.60 -10.80
CA GLY A 203 -13.79 -28.30 -9.43
C GLY A 203 -12.95 -29.14 -8.46
N ARG A 204 -12.40 -28.48 -7.45
CA ARG A 204 -11.57 -29.16 -6.44
C ARG A 204 -12.47 -29.98 -5.53
N ILE A 205 -12.20 -31.28 -5.43
CA ILE A 205 -12.89 -32.14 -4.46
C ILE A 205 -12.41 -31.79 -3.05
N ARG A 206 -13.36 -31.68 -2.11
CA ARG A 206 -13.09 -31.36 -0.70
C ARG A 206 -12.09 -32.34 -0.10
N LEU A 207 -11.03 -31.81 0.54
CA LEU A 207 -10.00 -32.61 1.22
C LEU A 207 -10.59 -33.50 2.32
N SER A 208 -11.61 -33.03 3.04
CA SER A 208 -12.30 -33.83 4.07
C SER A 208 -12.88 -35.14 3.52
N ARG A 209 -13.35 -35.16 2.27
CA ARG A 209 -13.89 -36.36 1.63
C ARG A 209 -12.79 -37.35 1.24
N TRP A 210 -11.62 -36.86 0.85
CA TRP A 210 -10.45 -37.69 0.63
C TRP A 210 -10.04 -38.44 1.91
N LEU A 211 -10.15 -37.79 3.07
CA LEU A 211 -9.85 -38.42 4.35
C LEU A 211 -10.94 -39.41 4.78
N LEU A 212 -12.22 -39.04 4.66
CA LEU A 212 -13.35 -39.85 5.14
C LEU A 212 -13.74 -41.00 4.19
N ASN A 213 -13.57 -40.83 2.89
CA ASN A 213 -13.94 -41.82 1.89
C ASN A 213 -13.02 -41.73 0.65
N PRO A 214 -11.75 -42.14 0.78
CA PRO A 214 -10.76 -42.01 -0.28
C PRO A 214 -11.18 -42.77 -1.55
N PHE A 215 -11.75 -43.96 -1.42
CA PHE A 215 -12.12 -44.80 -2.55
C PHE A 215 -13.29 -44.25 -3.37
N ALA A 216 -14.39 -43.81 -2.74
CA ALA A 216 -15.49 -43.20 -3.48
C ALA A 216 -15.07 -41.84 -4.07
N THR A 217 -14.22 -41.10 -3.35
CA THR A 217 -13.67 -39.83 -3.83
C THR A 217 -12.77 -40.03 -5.05
N PHE A 218 -11.93 -41.07 -5.06
CA PHE A 218 -11.12 -41.44 -6.22
C PHE A 218 -11.99 -41.80 -7.44
N ARG A 219 -13.11 -42.51 -7.25
CA ARG A 219 -14.04 -42.83 -8.34
C ARG A 219 -14.67 -41.57 -8.94
N ILE A 220 -15.08 -40.61 -8.11
CA ILE A 220 -15.63 -39.32 -8.55
C ILE A 220 -14.53 -38.52 -9.28
N TRP A 221 -13.33 -38.45 -8.72
CA TRP A 221 -12.20 -37.77 -9.34
C TRP A 221 -11.87 -38.34 -10.72
N ARG A 222 -11.82 -39.67 -10.84
CA ARG A 222 -11.57 -40.36 -12.11
C ARG A 222 -12.69 -40.05 -13.12
N LEU A 223 -13.95 -40.07 -12.70
CA LEU A 223 -15.08 -39.69 -13.54
C LEU A 223 -14.93 -38.25 -14.05
N MET A 224 -14.64 -37.29 -13.15
CA MET A 224 -14.40 -35.90 -13.52
C MET A 224 -13.26 -35.75 -14.55
N ARG A 225 -12.21 -36.56 -14.47
CA ARG A 225 -11.08 -36.50 -15.42
C ARG A 225 -11.32 -37.19 -16.75
N LEU A 226 -12.14 -38.23 -16.78
CA LEU A 226 -12.43 -38.96 -18.02
C LEU A 226 -13.54 -38.28 -18.82
N GLU A 227 -14.57 -37.79 -18.14
CA GLU A 227 -15.75 -37.16 -18.77
C GLU A 227 -15.64 -35.64 -18.88
N GLU A 228 -14.47 -35.09 -18.57
CA GLU A 228 -14.20 -33.64 -18.51
C GLU A 228 -15.25 -32.84 -17.68
N MET A 229 -15.93 -33.49 -16.74
CA MET A 229 -16.97 -32.86 -15.90
C MET A 229 -16.36 -31.85 -14.93
N THR A 230 -16.42 -30.57 -15.30
CA THR A 230 -15.80 -29.46 -14.56
C THR A 230 -16.41 -29.25 -13.18
N SER A 231 -17.63 -29.72 -12.93
CA SER A 231 -18.36 -29.55 -11.67
C SER A 231 -18.30 -30.81 -10.80
N TYR A 232 -17.88 -30.65 -9.54
CA TYR A 232 -17.89 -31.73 -8.55
C TYR A 232 -19.32 -32.15 -8.17
N GLU A 233 -20.26 -31.20 -8.13
CA GLU A 233 -21.65 -31.51 -7.76
C GLU A 233 -22.32 -32.38 -8.82
N ASP A 234 -22.05 -32.10 -10.10
CA ASP A 234 -22.54 -32.90 -11.21
C ASP A 234 -21.93 -34.30 -11.21
N ALA A 235 -20.61 -34.41 -11.02
CA ALA A 235 -19.95 -35.71 -10.91
C ALA A 235 -20.44 -36.53 -9.69
N LEU A 236 -20.74 -35.87 -8.57
CA LEU A 236 -21.31 -36.51 -7.39
C LEU A 236 -22.76 -36.96 -7.65
N ALA A 237 -23.57 -36.13 -8.29
CA ALA A 237 -24.95 -36.46 -8.66
C ALA A 237 -24.98 -37.65 -9.62
N HIS A 238 -24.14 -37.62 -10.65
CA HIS A 238 -23.95 -38.72 -11.59
C HIS A 238 -23.57 -40.01 -10.85
N HIS A 239 -22.58 -39.95 -9.94
CA HIS A 239 -22.19 -41.10 -9.12
C HIS A 239 -23.33 -41.62 -8.22
N LYS A 240 -24.13 -40.72 -7.62
CA LYS A 240 -25.30 -41.11 -6.81
C LYS A 240 -26.37 -41.80 -7.66
N ARG A 241 -26.67 -41.30 -8.87
CA ARG A 241 -27.63 -41.91 -9.79
C ARG A 241 -27.25 -43.35 -10.13
N TRP A 242 -25.97 -43.61 -10.42
CA TRP A 242 -25.46 -44.98 -10.62
C TRP A 242 -25.65 -45.88 -9.40
N MET A 243 -25.41 -45.34 -8.20
CA MET A 243 -25.54 -46.09 -6.95
C MET A 243 -27.00 -46.45 -6.68
N VAL A 244 -27.91 -45.49 -6.86
CA VAL A 244 -29.36 -45.69 -6.71
C VAL A 244 -29.87 -46.69 -7.74
N TYR A 245 -29.45 -46.58 -9.01
CA TYR A 245 -29.85 -47.53 -10.05
C TYR A 245 -29.38 -48.95 -9.73
N LYS A 246 -28.12 -49.11 -9.30
CA LYS A 246 -27.58 -50.41 -8.86
C LYS A 246 -28.36 -50.98 -7.67
N GLN A 247 -28.71 -50.15 -6.69
CA GLN A 247 -29.51 -50.58 -5.54
C GLN A 247 -30.94 -50.96 -5.95
N ARG A 248 -31.54 -50.22 -6.88
CA ARG A 248 -32.87 -50.50 -7.44
C ARG A 248 -32.91 -51.85 -8.15
N LEU A 249 -31.89 -52.18 -8.96
CA LEU A 249 -31.79 -53.51 -9.58
C LEU A 249 -31.56 -54.60 -8.53
N ALA A 250 -30.70 -54.36 -7.53
CA ALA A 250 -30.46 -55.32 -6.46
C ALA A 250 -31.73 -55.61 -5.65
N ALA A 251 -32.57 -54.60 -5.41
CA ALA A 251 -33.87 -54.73 -4.77
C ALA A 251 -34.87 -55.47 -5.66
N LYS A 252 -34.98 -55.10 -6.95
CA LYS A 252 -35.90 -55.73 -7.91
C LYS A 252 -35.67 -57.24 -8.06
N TYR A 253 -34.42 -57.68 -8.08
CA TYR A 253 -34.06 -59.09 -8.28
C TYR A 253 -33.77 -59.86 -6.98
N GLU A 254 -33.90 -59.19 -5.83
CA GLU A 254 -33.65 -59.72 -4.48
C GLU A 254 -32.35 -60.54 -4.37
N SER A 255 -31.32 -60.13 -5.10
CA SER A 255 -30.09 -60.92 -5.23
C SER A 255 -28.86 -60.06 -5.38
N ARG A 256 -27.79 -60.47 -4.68
CA ARG A 256 -26.44 -59.92 -4.90
C ARG A 256 -25.91 -60.21 -6.31
N ARG A 257 -26.47 -61.22 -7.01
CA ARG A 257 -26.13 -61.57 -8.40
C ARG A 257 -27.17 -61.06 -9.40
N TRP A 258 -27.79 -59.90 -9.14
CA TRP A 258 -28.77 -59.25 -10.02
C TRP A 258 -28.29 -59.14 -11.48
N HIS A 259 -27.00 -58.91 -11.71
CA HIS A 259 -26.41 -58.82 -13.06
C HIS A 259 -26.60 -60.08 -13.93
N ARG A 260 -26.82 -61.26 -13.33
CA ARG A 260 -27.10 -62.50 -14.09
C ARG A 260 -28.57 -62.69 -14.43
N LYS A 261 -29.47 -61.98 -13.73
CA LYS A 261 -30.93 -62.08 -13.87
C LYS A 261 -31.54 -60.85 -14.53
N ALA A 262 -30.81 -59.74 -14.59
CA ALA A 262 -31.24 -58.50 -15.20
C ALA A 262 -31.46 -58.65 -16.70
N ALA A 263 -32.54 -58.04 -17.20
CA ALA A 263 -32.81 -57.97 -18.63
C ALA A 263 -31.70 -57.17 -19.34
N GLN A 264 -31.48 -57.43 -20.64
CA GLN A 264 -30.42 -56.74 -21.39
C GLN A 264 -30.63 -55.22 -21.42
N GLU A 265 -31.87 -54.77 -21.57
CA GLU A 265 -32.24 -53.34 -21.51
C GLU A 265 -31.89 -52.69 -20.17
N GLU A 266 -32.05 -53.42 -19.05
CA GLU A 266 -31.68 -52.91 -17.71
C GLU A 266 -30.17 -52.95 -17.45
N LEU A 267 -29.43 -53.73 -18.24
CA LEU A 267 -27.97 -53.75 -18.23
C LEU A 267 -27.38 -52.70 -19.18
N ALA A 268 -28.16 -52.16 -20.12
CA ALA A 268 -27.72 -51.19 -21.11
C ALA A 268 -26.99 -49.99 -20.49
N PRO A 269 -27.46 -49.39 -19.36
CA PRO A 269 -26.72 -48.34 -18.69
C PRO A 269 -25.29 -48.74 -18.34
N PHE A 270 -25.07 -49.90 -17.73
CA PHE A 270 -23.72 -50.30 -17.33
C PHE A 270 -22.79 -50.58 -18.51
N GLN A 271 -23.33 -50.91 -19.68
CA GLN A 271 -22.56 -51.09 -20.91
C GLN A 271 -22.21 -49.74 -21.54
N LEU A 272 -23.18 -48.84 -21.62
CA LEU A 272 -23.04 -47.48 -22.17
C LEU A 272 -22.26 -46.54 -21.22
N ALA A 273 -22.14 -46.87 -19.94
CA ALA A 273 -21.26 -46.15 -19.01
C ALA A 273 -19.78 -46.18 -19.43
N LYS A 274 -19.36 -47.13 -20.29
CA LYS A 274 -17.99 -47.17 -20.82
C LYS A 274 -17.71 -46.07 -21.84
N VAL A 275 -18.75 -45.54 -22.46
CA VAL A 275 -18.68 -44.45 -23.45
C VAL A 275 -19.17 -43.11 -22.87
N GLY A 276 -19.27 -43.02 -21.54
CA GLY A 276 -19.50 -41.77 -20.82
C GLY A 276 -20.97 -41.38 -20.62
N LEU A 277 -21.93 -42.17 -21.09
CA LEU A 277 -23.35 -41.85 -20.92
C LEU A 277 -23.78 -41.98 -19.45
N SER A 278 -24.65 -41.06 -19.02
CA SER A 278 -25.34 -41.15 -17.74
C SER A 278 -26.40 -42.25 -17.74
N VAL A 279 -26.89 -42.61 -16.55
CA VAL A 279 -27.95 -43.63 -16.39
C VAL A 279 -29.21 -43.26 -17.18
N GLU A 280 -29.59 -41.98 -17.16
CA GLU A 280 -30.81 -41.49 -17.83
C GLU A 280 -30.65 -41.48 -19.35
N GLU A 281 -29.53 -40.97 -19.86
CA GLU A 281 -29.23 -40.98 -21.29
C GLU A 281 -29.14 -42.40 -21.83
N ALA A 282 -28.48 -43.30 -21.10
CA ALA A 282 -28.35 -44.69 -21.51
C ALA A 282 -29.67 -45.48 -21.49
N LEU A 283 -30.62 -45.11 -20.62
CA LEU A 283 -31.97 -45.66 -20.63
C LEU A 283 -32.85 -45.04 -21.73
N ALA A 284 -32.55 -43.81 -22.15
CA ALA A 284 -33.28 -43.12 -23.19
C ALA A 284 -32.83 -43.54 -24.61
N GLU A 285 -31.57 -43.96 -24.80
CA GLU A 285 -31.03 -44.28 -26.13
C GLU A 285 -31.85 -45.34 -26.89
N PRO A 286 -32.28 -46.47 -26.31
CA PRO A 286 -33.10 -47.45 -27.03
C PRO A 286 -34.43 -46.86 -27.51
N LEU A 287 -35.10 -46.06 -26.66
CA LEU A 287 -36.33 -45.36 -27.02
C LEU A 287 -36.08 -44.33 -28.13
N LEU A 288 -34.96 -43.61 -28.08
CA LEU A 288 -34.58 -42.66 -29.14
C LEU A 288 -34.28 -43.38 -30.45
N GLU A 289 -33.63 -44.54 -30.42
CA GLU A 289 -33.41 -45.38 -31.60
C GLU A 289 -34.72 -45.89 -32.18
N GLU A 290 -35.66 -46.36 -31.36
CA GLU A 290 -37.00 -46.75 -31.80
C GLU A 290 -37.74 -45.59 -32.47
N VAL A 291 -37.69 -44.39 -31.88
CA VAL A 291 -38.28 -43.19 -32.47
C VAL A 291 -37.61 -42.85 -33.81
N ARG A 292 -36.28 -42.93 -33.91
CA ARG A 292 -35.53 -42.70 -35.16
C ARG A 292 -35.91 -43.74 -36.23
N GLU A 293 -36.04 -45.01 -35.86
CA GLU A 293 -36.46 -46.07 -36.79
C GLU A 293 -37.91 -45.87 -37.25
N GLN A 294 -38.82 -45.54 -36.35
CA GLN A 294 -40.20 -45.20 -36.73
C GLN A 294 -40.26 -44.02 -37.69
N GLN A 295 -39.44 -42.99 -37.45
CA GLN A 295 -39.33 -41.85 -38.37
C GLN A 295 -38.77 -42.27 -39.74
N ARG A 296 -37.76 -43.14 -39.79
CA ARG A 296 -37.22 -43.69 -41.05
C ARG A 296 -38.26 -44.49 -41.81
N LEU A 297 -39.00 -45.36 -41.11
CA LEU A 297 -40.06 -46.17 -41.71
C LEU A 297 -41.21 -45.30 -42.22
N ALA A 298 -41.62 -44.29 -41.47
CA ALA A 298 -42.63 -43.32 -41.89
C ALA A 298 -42.17 -42.54 -43.13
N ALA A 299 -40.91 -42.09 -43.16
CA ALA A 299 -40.33 -41.42 -44.32
C ALA A 299 -40.27 -42.35 -45.55
N ALA A 300 -39.86 -43.61 -45.38
CA ALA A 300 -39.83 -44.60 -46.45
C ALA A 300 -41.23 -44.94 -46.97
N ALA A 301 -42.24 -45.03 -46.09
CA ALA A 301 -43.63 -45.25 -46.47
C ALA A 301 -44.18 -44.07 -47.29
N PHE A 302 -43.87 -42.83 -46.87
CA PHE A 302 -44.24 -41.63 -47.60
C PHE A 302 -43.64 -41.61 -49.02
N GLN A 303 -42.35 -41.93 -49.14
CA GLN A 303 -41.67 -42.01 -50.44
C GLN A 303 -42.25 -43.10 -51.37
N ARG A 304 -42.66 -44.25 -50.81
CA ARG A 304 -43.33 -45.30 -51.59
C ARG A 304 -44.71 -44.87 -52.08
N ALA A 305 -45.48 -44.20 -51.23
CA ALA A 305 -46.79 -43.67 -51.61
C ALA A 305 -46.66 -42.63 -52.73
N GLU A 306 -45.66 -41.75 -52.65
CA GLU A 306 -45.39 -40.75 -53.68
C GLU A 306 -44.97 -41.42 -55.02
N ALA A 307 -44.12 -42.44 -54.97
CA ALA A 307 -43.72 -43.22 -56.15
C ALA A 307 -44.90 -44.02 -56.76
N GLU A 308 -45.82 -44.52 -55.94
CA GLU A 308 -47.03 -45.22 -56.40
C GLU A 308 -48.00 -44.26 -57.09
N ILE A 309 -48.18 -43.05 -56.53
CA ILE A 309 -48.96 -41.98 -57.17
C ILE A 309 -48.34 -41.61 -58.52
N GLN A 310 -47.02 -41.44 -58.60
CA GLN A 310 -46.33 -41.15 -59.87
C GLN A 310 -46.50 -42.26 -60.91
N LYS A 311 -46.51 -43.53 -60.49
CA LYS A 311 -46.78 -44.67 -61.40
C LYS A 311 -48.22 -44.67 -61.90
N VAL A 312 -49.18 -44.41 -61.01
CA VAL A 312 -50.60 -44.31 -61.39
C VAL A 312 -50.80 -43.15 -62.36
N ASP A 313 -50.16 -42.00 -62.13
CA ASP A 313 -50.24 -40.86 -63.05
C ASP A 313 -49.60 -41.18 -64.41
N ALA A 314 -48.45 -41.86 -64.43
CA ALA A 314 -47.82 -42.32 -65.67
C ALA A 314 -48.70 -43.33 -66.44
N ASP A 315 -49.30 -44.30 -65.74
CA ASP A 315 -50.22 -45.28 -66.32
C ASP A 315 -51.50 -44.63 -66.85
N VAL A 316 -52.03 -43.62 -66.14
CA VAL A 316 -53.17 -42.82 -66.59
C VAL A 316 -52.80 -42.04 -67.85
N GLN A 317 -51.60 -41.46 -67.95
CA GLN A 317 -51.15 -40.77 -69.16
C GLN A 317 -50.98 -41.73 -70.34
N ILE A 318 -50.39 -42.91 -70.13
CA ILE A 318 -50.24 -43.94 -71.17
C ILE A 318 -51.62 -44.43 -71.64
N ARG A 319 -52.53 -44.74 -70.71
CA ARG A 319 -53.90 -45.16 -71.05
C ARG A 319 -54.68 -44.05 -71.75
N THR A 320 -54.49 -42.79 -71.37
CA THR A 320 -55.13 -41.66 -72.04
C THR A 320 -54.62 -41.50 -73.47
N ALA A 321 -53.30 -41.65 -73.69
CA ALA A 321 -52.71 -41.64 -75.03
C ALA A 321 -53.18 -42.84 -75.88
N GLN A 322 -53.31 -44.02 -75.28
CA GLN A 322 -53.85 -45.21 -75.95
C GLN A 322 -55.33 -45.05 -76.29
N ILE A 323 -56.16 -44.51 -75.38
CA ILE A 323 -57.58 -44.22 -75.66
C ILE A 323 -57.70 -43.20 -76.77
N GLN A 324 -56.85 -42.17 -76.83
CA GLN A 324 -56.86 -41.20 -77.93
C GLN A 324 -56.42 -41.80 -79.27
N ALA A 325 -55.48 -42.75 -79.26
CA ALA A 325 -55.07 -43.51 -80.43
C ALA A 325 -56.16 -44.49 -80.89
N GLU A 326 -56.81 -45.16 -79.94
CA GLU A 326 -57.89 -46.13 -80.17
C GLU A 326 -59.17 -45.43 -80.63
N VAL A 327 -59.50 -44.24 -80.10
CA VAL A 327 -60.60 -43.40 -80.58
C VAL A 327 -60.34 -42.91 -82.01
N LYS A 328 -59.09 -42.61 -82.38
CA LYS A 328 -58.73 -42.29 -83.77
C LYS A 328 -58.85 -43.51 -84.70
N ARG A 329 -58.59 -44.72 -84.19
CA ARG A 329 -58.74 -45.99 -84.93
C ARG A 329 -60.20 -46.40 -85.10
N ILE A 330 -61.00 -46.36 -84.03
CA ILE A 330 -62.43 -46.70 -84.02
C ILE A 330 -63.25 -45.71 -84.86
N ARG A 331 -62.85 -44.43 -84.90
CA ARG A 331 -63.47 -43.41 -85.76
C ARG A 331 -63.21 -43.64 -87.26
N ALA A 332 -62.24 -44.49 -87.61
CA ALA A 332 -61.91 -44.81 -88.99
C ALA A 332 -62.56 -46.11 -89.51
N GLU A 333 -63.10 -46.98 -88.64
CA GLU A 333 -63.54 -48.33 -89.06
C GLU A 333 -65.04 -48.64 -88.85
N GLY A 334 -65.88 -47.69 -88.44
CA GLY A 334 -67.22 -48.04 -87.99
C GLY A 334 -68.31 -47.01 -88.21
N GLU A 335 -68.38 -46.45 -89.40
CA GLU A 335 -69.71 -46.26 -89.99
C GLU A 335 -70.41 -47.64 -90.10
N LEU A 336 -71.73 -47.63 -89.95
CA LEU A 336 -72.67 -48.75 -89.88
C LEU A 336 -72.69 -49.55 -88.57
N GLU A 337 -73.79 -49.75 -87.85
CA GLU A 337 -75.15 -49.20 -87.88
C GLU A 337 -75.97 -49.69 -86.66
N ILE A 338 -75.48 -50.60 -85.79
CA ILE A 338 -76.36 -51.28 -84.80
C ILE A 338 -75.98 -51.04 -83.32
N ALA A 339 -74.84 -50.43 -82.99
CA ALA A 339 -74.45 -50.22 -81.59
C ALA A 339 -75.09 -48.99 -80.90
N LYS A 340 -75.74 -48.09 -81.65
CA LYS A 340 -76.12 -46.75 -81.16
C LYS A 340 -77.17 -46.77 -80.04
N ALA A 341 -78.14 -47.68 -80.03
CA ALA A 341 -79.24 -47.63 -79.06
C ALA A 341 -78.95 -48.28 -77.68
N ALA A 342 -78.10 -49.32 -77.64
CA ALA A 342 -77.68 -49.96 -76.39
C ALA A 342 -76.44 -49.28 -75.78
N ALA A 343 -75.52 -48.82 -76.63
CA ALA A 343 -74.38 -48.02 -76.19
C ALA A 343 -74.82 -46.66 -75.66
N GLU A 344 -75.84 -45.99 -76.22
CA GLU A 344 -76.27 -44.69 -75.68
C GLU A 344 -76.84 -44.76 -74.27
N ARG A 345 -77.55 -45.83 -73.88
CA ARG A 345 -78.10 -45.93 -72.49
C ARG A 345 -77.03 -46.33 -71.49
N ALA A 346 -76.13 -47.26 -71.85
CA ALA A 346 -74.99 -47.63 -71.01
C ALA A 346 -73.93 -46.52 -70.95
N ALA A 347 -73.72 -45.78 -72.05
CA ALA A 347 -72.85 -44.61 -72.09
C ALA A 347 -73.46 -43.46 -71.31
N ARG A 348 -74.77 -43.15 -71.40
CA ARG A 348 -75.39 -42.10 -70.58
C ARG A 348 -75.35 -42.44 -69.08
N ALA A 349 -75.57 -43.71 -68.71
CA ALA A 349 -75.44 -44.14 -67.31
C ALA A 349 -73.99 -44.16 -66.81
N GLY A 350 -73.03 -44.53 -67.67
CA GLY A 350 -71.60 -44.49 -67.39
C GLY A 350 -71.06 -43.06 -67.31
N ILE A 351 -71.51 -42.18 -68.20
CA ILE A 351 -71.19 -40.74 -68.22
C ILE A 351 -71.77 -40.09 -66.96
N GLN A 352 -73.04 -40.32 -66.60
CA GLN A 352 -73.60 -39.76 -65.37
C GLN A 352 -72.91 -40.26 -64.09
N LYS A 353 -72.51 -41.53 -64.03
CA LYS A 353 -71.74 -42.05 -62.88
C LYS A 353 -70.30 -41.52 -62.84
N ALA A 354 -69.65 -41.40 -63.99
CA ALA A 354 -68.30 -40.84 -64.10
C ALA A 354 -68.29 -39.33 -63.77
N GLU A 355 -69.31 -38.61 -64.22
CA GLU A 355 -69.50 -37.18 -63.96
C GLU A 355 -69.84 -36.96 -62.49
N ALA A 356 -70.71 -37.78 -61.87
CA ALA A 356 -70.95 -37.75 -60.43
C ALA A 356 -69.71 -38.08 -59.59
N ALA A 357 -68.91 -39.08 -59.99
CA ALA A 357 -67.66 -39.42 -59.31
C ALA A 357 -66.58 -38.34 -59.49
N PHE A 358 -66.52 -37.70 -60.66
CA PHE A 358 -65.63 -36.57 -60.92
C PHE A 358 -66.01 -35.35 -60.08
N GLN A 359 -67.30 -35.04 -59.97
CA GLN A 359 -67.79 -33.95 -59.11
C GLN A 359 -67.50 -34.21 -57.63
N LEU A 360 -67.62 -35.46 -57.16
CA LEU A 360 -67.26 -35.83 -55.79
C LEU A 360 -65.74 -35.68 -55.55
N ALA A 361 -64.91 -36.20 -56.47
CA ALA A 361 -63.45 -36.10 -56.36
C ALA A 361 -62.92 -34.65 -56.48
N GLU A 362 -63.61 -33.80 -57.23
CA GLU A 362 -63.30 -32.36 -57.31
C GLU A 362 -63.75 -31.63 -56.04
N ALA A 363 -64.90 -31.99 -55.47
CA ALA A 363 -65.36 -31.46 -54.18
C ALA A 363 -64.42 -31.87 -53.04
N GLU A 364 -63.95 -33.12 -52.99
CA GLU A 364 -62.97 -33.61 -52.01
C GLU A 364 -61.63 -32.87 -52.16
N ARG A 365 -61.10 -32.72 -53.38
CA ARG A 365 -59.88 -31.92 -53.60
C ARG A 365 -60.02 -30.46 -53.18
N ARG A 366 -61.18 -29.84 -53.45
CA ARG A 366 -61.45 -28.47 -53.00
C ARG A 366 -61.54 -28.38 -51.47
N ALA A 367 -62.12 -29.39 -50.81
CA ALA A 367 -62.17 -29.48 -49.35
C ALA A 367 -60.77 -29.68 -48.74
N ASP A 368 -59.93 -30.54 -49.33
CA ASP A 368 -58.56 -30.78 -48.88
C ASP A 368 -57.69 -29.53 -49.03
N ILE A 369 -57.77 -28.85 -50.18
CA ILE A 369 -57.06 -27.58 -50.41
C ILE A 369 -57.54 -26.52 -49.41
N ALA A 370 -58.85 -26.42 -49.15
CA ALA A 370 -59.39 -25.48 -48.18
C ALA A 370 -58.87 -25.78 -46.76
N LEU A 371 -58.80 -27.05 -46.36
CA LEU A 371 -58.32 -27.46 -45.04
C LEU A 371 -56.81 -27.21 -44.87
N VAL A 372 -56.02 -27.44 -45.92
CA VAL A 372 -54.59 -27.09 -45.95
C VAL A 372 -54.40 -25.56 -45.88
N GLN A 373 -55.23 -24.78 -46.59
CA GLN A 373 -55.19 -23.32 -46.54
C GLN A 373 -55.56 -22.79 -45.15
N GLU A 374 -56.57 -23.34 -44.49
CA GLU A 374 -56.92 -22.97 -43.12
C GLU A 374 -55.81 -23.30 -42.12
N ARG A 375 -55.22 -24.49 -42.19
CA ARG A 375 -54.07 -24.86 -41.34
C ARG A 375 -52.88 -23.94 -41.57
N THR A 376 -52.61 -23.58 -42.81
CA THR A 376 -51.51 -22.66 -43.17
C THR A 376 -51.77 -21.25 -42.62
N ARG A 377 -53.01 -20.75 -42.73
CA ARG A 377 -53.42 -19.45 -42.16
C ARG A 377 -53.35 -19.46 -40.63
N ALA A 378 -53.82 -20.51 -39.99
CA ALA A 378 -53.73 -20.67 -38.53
C ALA A 378 -52.27 -20.67 -38.05
N ARG A 379 -51.39 -21.37 -38.77
CA ARG A 379 -49.95 -21.40 -38.46
C ARG A 379 -49.26 -20.06 -38.72
N ALA A 380 -49.64 -19.35 -39.79
CA ALA A 380 -49.15 -18.01 -40.06
C ALA A 380 -49.57 -17.00 -38.97
N GLN A 381 -50.81 -17.11 -38.47
CA GLN A 381 -51.29 -16.28 -37.35
C GLN A 381 -50.54 -16.57 -36.05
N GLN A 382 -50.30 -17.85 -35.72
CA GLN A 382 -49.52 -18.23 -34.54
C GLN A 382 -48.09 -17.67 -34.60
N LEU A 383 -47.42 -17.78 -35.75
CA LEU A 383 -46.09 -17.21 -35.95
C LEU A 383 -46.09 -15.69 -35.87
N ALA A 384 -47.15 -15.02 -36.33
CA ALA A 384 -47.28 -13.57 -36.21
C ALA A 384 -47.42 -13.12 -34.74
N VAL A 385 -48.24 -13.83 -33.94
CA VAL A 385 -48.39 -13.57 -32.51
C VAL A 385 -47.07 -13.82 -31.77
N GLU A 386 -46.37 -14.91 -32.06
CA GLU A 386 -45.06 -15.20 -31.46
C GLU A 386 -44.01 -14.14 -31.84
N ALA A 387 -43.99 -13.70 -33.10
CA ALA A 387 -43.11 -12.63 -33.56
C ALA A 387 -43.41 -11.29 -32.87
N GLU A 388 -44.67 -10.97 -32.61
CA GLU A 388 -45.08 -9.78 -31.87
C GLU A 388 -44.65 -9.86 -30.41
N GLN A 389 -44.83 -11.01 -29.75
CA GLN A 389 -44.35 -11.25 -28.38
C GLN A 389 -42.82 -11.12 -28.27
N ARG A 390 -42.07 -11.64 -29.25
CA ARG A 390 -40.61 -11.46 -29.28
C ARG A 390 -40.21 -9.99 -29.43
N ARG A 391 -40.95 -9.21 -30.23
CA ARG A 391 -40.70 -7.76 -30.41
C ARG A 391 -41.02 -6.97 -29.16
N THR A 392 -42.11 -7.26 -28.46
CA THR A 392 -42.45 -6.58 -27.20
C THR A 392 -41.43 -6.91 -26.12
N GLN A 393 -41.01 -8.17 -26.01
CA GLN A 393 -39.97 -8.58 -25.08
C GLN A 393 -38.63 -7.89 -25.39
N ALA A 394 -38.20 -7.88 -26.66
CA ALA A 394 -36.98 -7.18 -27.07
C ALA A 394 -37.02 -5.68 -26.76
N ARG A 395 -38.19 -5.03 -26.87
CA ARG A 395 -38.36 -3.62 -26.49
C ARG A 395 -38.23 -3.42 -24.98
N ILE A 396 -38.87 -4.27 -24.18
CA ILE A 396 -38.77 -4.24 -22.71
C ILE A 396 -37.31 -4.41 -22.27
N ASP A 397 -36.61 -5.35 -22.88
CA ASP A 397 -35.21 -5.63 -22.53
C ASP A 397 -34.28 -4.49 -22.97
N ALA A 398 -34.54 -3.87 -24.12
CA ALA A 398 -33.84 -2.66 -24.55
C ALA A 398 -34.07 -1.47 -23.60
N GLU A 399 -35.31 -1.26 -23.13
CA GLU A 399 -35.63 -0.21 -22.16
C GLU A 399 -34.95 -0.46 -20.81
N LYS A 400 -34.95 -1.71 -20.32
CA LYS A 400 -34.21 -2.11 -19.10
C LYS A 400 -32.71 -1.85 -19.25
N ALA A 401 -32.12 -2.23 -20.38
CA ALA A 401 -30.70 -2.00 -20.67
C ALA A 401 -30.35 -0.51 -20.71
N GLN A 402 -31.22 0.33 -21.28
CA GLN A 402 -31.02 1.78 -21.28
C GLN A 402 -31.12 2.39 -19.87
N VAL A 403 -32.00 1.87 -19.02
CA VAL A 403 -32.14 2.34 -17.64
C VAL A 403 -30.94 1.89 -16.79
N SER A 404 -30.51 0.63 -16.92
CA SER A 404 -29.33 0.13 -16.21
C SER A 404 -28.07 0.89 -16.61
N TRP A 405 -27.88 1.15 -17.91
CA TRP A 405 -26.76 1.94 -18.41
C TRP A 405 -26.77 3.38 -17.86
N ARG A 406 -27.94 4.04 -17.82
CA ARG A 406 -28.07 5.38 -17.23
C ARG A 406 -27.75 5.40 -15.73
N LEU A 407 -28.23 4.40 -14.99
CA LEU A 407 -27.94 4.27 -13.55
C LEU A 407 -26.45 4.04 -13.30
N GLU A 408 -25.81 3.20 -14.10
CA GLU A 408 -24.38 2.93 -14.03
C GLU A 408 -23.56 4.18 -14.35
N GLN A 409 -23.95 4.92 -15.39
CA GLN A 409 -23.31 6.18 -15.74
C GLN A 409 -23.48 7.25 -14.64
N GLN A 410 -24.64 7.31 -13.97
CA GLN A 410 -24.82 8.18 -12.80
C GLN A 410 -23.93 7.76 -11.64
N ARG A 411 -23.75 6.46 -11.38
CA ARG A 411 -22.85 5.96 -10.34
C ARG A 411 -21.39 6.33 -10.64
N LEU A 412 -20.95 6.15 -11.89
CA LEU A 412 -19.60 6.51 -12.33
C LEU A 412 -19.34 8.02 -12.20
N ASN A 413 -20.32 8.84 -12.60
CA ASN A 413 -20.21 10.29 -12.44
C ASN A 413 -20.17 10.70 -10.96
N ALA A 414 -20.98 10.04 -10.11
CA ALA A 414 -20.96 10.31 -8.67
C ALA A 414 -19.63 9.90 -8.03
N SER A 415 -19.06 8.75 -8.40
CA SER A 415 -17.75 8.33 -7.90
C SER A 415 -16.64 9.25 -8.38
N ALA A 416 -16.67 9.68 -9.65
CA ALA A 416 -15.70 10.64 -10.18
C ALA A 416 -15.75 11.98 -9.44
N MET A 417 -16.96 12.50 -9.14
CA MET A 417 -17.13 13.72 -8.34
C MET A 417 -16.65 13.56 -6.89
N GLU A 418 -16.83 12.37 -6.29
CA GLU A 418 -16.27 12.09 -4.96
C GLU A 418 -14.74 12.03 -4.97
N GLU A 419 -14.14 11.42 -5.99
CA GLU A 419 -12.69 11.37 -6.17
C GLU A 419 -12.09 12.75 -6.38
N GLU A 420 -12.73 13.59 -7.21
CA GLU A 420 -12.30 14.97 -7.42
C GLU A 420 -12.38 15.79 -6.11
N ARG A 421 -13.44 15.62 -5.32
CA ARG A 421 -13.55 16.25 -3.99
C ARG A 421 -12.45 15.79 -3.03
N ARG A 422 -12.11 14.50 -3.03
CA ARG A 422 -11.00 13.98 -2.21
C ARG A 422 -9.66 14.53 -2.68
N ALA A 423 -9.41 14.56 -3.98
CA ALA A 423 -8.20 15.13 -4.55
C ALA A 423 -8.05 16.63 -4.19
N LEU A 424 -9.14 17.40 -4.24
CA LEU A 424 -9.16 18.80 -3.82
C LEU A 424 -8.90 18.96 -2.31
N ALA A 425 -9.49 18.09 -1.47
CA ALA A 425 -9.25 18.11 -0.02
C ALA A 425 -7.80 17.76 0.32
N ASP A 426 -7.23 16.74 -0.34
CA ASP A 426 -5.83 16.35 -0.17
C ASP A 426 -4.88 17.44 -0.65
N ALA A 427 -5.19 18.09 -1.78
CA ALA A 427 -4.43 19.23 -2.28
C ALA A 427 -4.48 20.42 -1.31
N ALA A 428 -5.65 20.72 -0.74
CA ALA A 428 -5.81 21.76 0.28
C ALA A 428 -5.03 21.44 1.56
N LEU A 429 -4.99 20.18 1.99
CA LEU A 429 -4.20 19.75 3.14
C LEU A 429 -2.69 19.92 2.88
N ARG A 430 -2.20 19.54 1.69
CA ARG A 430 -0.79 19.74 1.31
C ARG A 430 -0.43 21.21 1.26
N ALA A 431 -1.28 22.05 0.65
CA ALA A 431 -1.05 23.49 0.62
C ALA A 431 -1.00 24.10 2.04
N ALA A 432 -1.88 23.64 2.96
CA ALA A 432 -1.85 24.08 4.35
C ALA A 432 -0.60 23.61 5.11
N GLN A 433 -0.10 22.40 4.81
CA GLN A 433 1.16 21.89 5.36
C GLN A 433 2.35 22.69 4.86
N GLU A 434 2.42 22.95 3.56
CA GLU A 434 3.47 23.79 2.96
C GLU A 434 3.48 25.20 3.57
N GLU A 435 2.30 25.81 3.76
CA GLU A 435 2.20 27.12 4.41
C GLU A 435 2.67 27.08 5.87
N ALA A 436 2.34 26.01 6.61
CA ALA A 436 2.78 25.81 7.99
C ALA A 436 4.30 25.58 8.08
N ASP A 437 4.87 24.81 7.14
CA ASP A 437 6.31 24.55 7.06
C ASP A 437 7.09 25.81 6.71
N LEU A 438 6.58 26.63 5.78
CA LEU A 438 7.14 27.94 5.46
C LEU A 438 7.12 28.86 6.69
N LYS A 439 5.98 28.94 7.40
CA LYS A 439 5.87 29.73 8.65
C LYS A 439 6.81 29.22 9.74
N ALA A 440 6.98 27.90 9.86
CA ALA A 440 7.91 27.32 10.82
C ALA A 440 9.37 27.62 10.43
N ALA A 441 9.70 27.57 9.14
CA ALA A 441 11.02 27.91 8.63
C ALA A 441 11.36 29.39 8.84
N THR A 442 10.43 30.31 8.55
CA THR A 442 10.63 31.74 8.82
C THR A 442 10.80 32.01 10.32
N ALA A 443 9.97 31.40 11.18
CA ALA A 443 10.11 31.54 12.63
C ALA A 443 11.45 30.98 13.16
N ARG A 444 11.99 29.91 12.56
CA ARG A 444 13.32 29.39 12.90
C ARG A 444 14.43 30.36 12.50
N GLN A 445 14.32 30.96 11.30
CA GLN A 445 15.28 31.98 10.84
C GLN A 445 15.26 33.21 11.75
N GLU A 446 14.09 33.71 12.14
CA GLU A 446 13.96 34.84 13.06
C GLU A 446 14.58 34.54 14.43
N ARG A 447 14.37 33.33 14.96
CA ARG A 447 15.00 32.90 16.22
C ARG A 447 16.53 32.84 16.12
N GLN A 448 17.05 32.26 15.03
CA GLN A 448 18.49 32.21 14.81
C GLN A 448 19.09 33.62 14.68
N ALA A 449 18.43 34.52 13.93
CA ALA A 449 18.88 35.90 13.82
C ALA A 449 18.88 36.63 15.17
N ALA A 450 17.86 36.40 16.01
CA ALA A 450 17.79 36.96 17.36
C ALA A 450 18.86 36.38 18.30
N GLU A 451 19.15 35.07 18.20
CA GLU A 451 20.23 34.41 18.94
C GLU A 451 21.60 34.95 18.52
N ASP A 452 21.83 35.13 17.22
CA ASP A 452 23.05 35.70 16.66
C ASP A 452 23.23 37.17 17.09
N GLU A 453 22.16 37.97 17.08
CA GLU A 453 22.18 39.35 17.55
C GLU A 453 22.47 39.43 19.06
N ALA A 454 21.82 38.58 19.86
CA ALA A 454 22.10 38.48 21.29
C ALA A 454 23.55 38.04 21.57
N ALA A 455 24.10 37.10 20.79
CA ALA A 455 25.48 36.69 20.89
C ALA A 455 26.45 37.82 20.54
N ARG A 456 26.16 38.61 19.50
CA ARG A 456 26.94 39.81 19.14
C ARG A 456 26.91 40.85 20.25
N MET A 457 25.74 41.12 20.83
CA MET A 457 25.59 42.07 21.93
C MET A 457 26.40 41.62 23.16
N LYS A 458 26.33 40.33 23.53
CA LYS A 458 27.15 39.77 24.60
C LYS A 458 28.65 39.89 24.31
N ALA A 459 29.08 39.60 23.08
CA ALA A 459 30.48 39.75 22.70
C ALA A 459 30.94 41.22 22.81
N VAL A 460 30.10 42.18 22.42
CA VAL A 460 30.39 43.62 22.59
C VAL A 460 30.48 43.99 24.07
N GLU A 461 29.57 43.49 24.90
CA GLU A 461 29.57 43.69 26.35
C GLU A 461 30.84 43.10 27.01
N GLU A 462 31.22 41.87 26.67
CA GLU A 462 32.45 41.23 27.16
C GLU A 462 33.70 42.01 26.74
N VAL A 463 33.75 42.50 25.49
CA VAL A 463 34.85 43.36 25.02
C VAL A 463 34.86 44.68 25.80
N ALA A 464 33.70 45.31 26.03
CA ALA A 464 33.60 46.54 26.80
C ALA A 464 34.03 46.34 28.26
N GLU A 465 33.62 45.24 28.91
CA GLU A 465 34.07 44.88 30.25
C GLU A 465 35.58 44.65 30.30
N SER A 466 36.14 43.92 29.32
CA SER A 466 37.57 43.67 29.25
C SER A 466 38.36 44.98 29.08
N ALA A 467 37.86 45.91 28.27
CA ALA A 467 38.44 47.23 28.07
C ALA A 467 38.32 48.09 29.33
N ALA A 468 37.20 48.04 30.05
CA ALA A 468 37.00 48.74 31.31
C ALA A 468 37.96 48.23 32.40
N ARG A 469 38.12 46.91 32.52
CA ARG A 469 39.09 46.29 33.45
C ARG A 469 40.53 46.69 33.09
N ALA A 470 40.88 46.72 31.81
CA ALA A 470 42.19 47.17 31.36
C ALA A 470 42.42 48.68 31.64
N ALA A 471 41.40 49.51 31.45
CA ALA A 471 41.46 50.94 31.77
C ALA A 471 41.61 51.19 33.28
N GLU A 472 40.88 50.44 34.10
CA GLU A 472 41.00 50.51 35.56
C GLU A 472 42.40 50.09 36.03
N HIS A 473 42.96 49.02 35.45
CA HIS A 473 44.34 48.61 35.72
C HIS A 473 45.34 49.72 35.37
N ARG A 474 45.22 50.32 34.18
CA ARG A 474 46.08 51.45 33.76
C ARG A 474 45.94 52.65 34.68
N ALA A 475 44.73 52.97 35.13
CA ALA A 475 44.49 54.07 36.07
C ALA A 475 45.16 53.80 37.43
N ARG A 476 45.10 52.55 37.93
CA ARG A 476 45.82 52.15 39.15
C ARG A 476 47.34 52.23 38.98
N GLU A 477 47.87 51.81 37.84
CA GLU A 477 49.31 51.92 37.53
C GLU A 477 49.77 53.38 37.46
N LEU A 478 49.00 54.25 36.79
CA LEU A 478 49.29 55.69 36.73
C LEU A 478 49.25 56.32 38.12
N LYS A 479 48.22 56.03 38.91
CA LYS A 479 48.11 56.54 40.29
C LYS A 479 49.28 56.06 41.17
N ALA A 480 49.66 54.79 41.06
CA ALA A 480 50.82 54.25 41.78
C ALA A 480 52.13 54.92 41.32
N ALA A 481 52.26 55.25 40.04
CA ALA A 481 53.41 55.98 39.52
C ALA A 481 53.44 57.43 40.03
N GLU A 482 52.30 58.11 40.09
CA GLU A 482 52.16 59.46 40.69
C GLU A 482 52.51 59.44 42.18
N GLU A 483 52.00 58.48 42.94
CA GLU A 483 52.33 58.31 44.37
C GLU A 483 53.83 58.04 44.57
N GLN A 484 54.45 57.23 43.70
CA GLN A 484 55.90 57.02 43.73
C GLN A 484 56.70 58.28 43.38
N GLN A 485 56.23 59.09 42.43
CA GLN A 485 56.86 60.38 42.12
C GLN A 485 56.76 61.34 43.30
N HIS A 486 55.58 61.49 43.88
CA HIS A 486 55.38 62.33 45.06
C HIS A 486 56.25 61.87 46.24
N ALA A 487 56.34 60.56 46.49
CA ALA A 487 57.21 60.02 47.54
C ALA A 487 58.70 60.29 47.26
N ARG A 488 59.14 60.27 46.00
CA ARG A 488 60.52 60.64 45.61
C ARG A 488 60.77 62.13 45.81
N GLU A 489 59.82 62.98 45.46
CA GLU A 489 59.90 64.43 45.65
C GLU A 489 59.92 64.79 47.15
N GLU A 490 59.06 64.17 47.96
CA GLU A 490 59.07 64.35 49.42
C GLU A 490 60.36 63.85 50.07
N ALA A 491 60.89 62.71 49.62
CA ALA A 491 62.17 62.20 50.09
C ALA A 491 63.33 63.16 49.73
N ALA A 492 63.34 63.69 48.50
CA ALA A 492 64.32 64.69 48.07
C ALA A 492 64.20 65.98 48.89
N ALA A 493 62.98 66.50 49.09
CA ALA A 493 62.74 67.68 49.92
C ALA A 493 63.13 67.46 51.40
N SER A 494 62.93 66.25 51.93
CA SER A 494 63.40 65.88 53.27
C SER A 494 64.93 65.89 53.36
N GLN A 495 65.61 65.32 52.36
CA GLN A 495 67.07 65.35 52.28
C GLN A 495 67.62 66.77 52.17
N GLU A 496 66.99 67.65 51.39
CA GLU A 496 67.36 69.07 51.30
C GLU A 496 67.16 69.80 52.64
N ARG A 497 66.07 69.54 53.35
CA ARG A 497 65.83 70.12 54.69
C ARG A 497 66.86 69.65 55.71
N GLU A 498 67.22 68.36 55.68
CA GLU A 498 68.27 67.81 56.53
C GLU A 498 69.62 68.46 56.21
N ALA A 499 69.99 68.57 54.93
CA ALA A 499 71.21 69.24 54.51
C ALA A 499 71.26 70.71 54.95
N ALA A 500 70.18 71.47 54.74
CA ALA A 500 70.07 72.85 55.19
C ALA A 500 70.14 72.99 56.72
N SER A 501 69.57 72.04 57.47
CA SER A 501 69.67 72.02 58.94
C SER A 501 71.09 71.75 59.44
N LEU A 502 71.83 70.89 58.74
CA LEU A 502 73.24 70.62 59.03
C LEU A 502 74.11 71.83 58.71
N GLU A 503 73.84 72.51 57.60
CA GLU A 503 74.53 73.75 57.21
C GLU A 503 74.28 74.87 58.22
N ALA A 504 73.02 75.12 58.60
CA ALA A 504 72.68 76.10 59.63
C ALA A 504 73.30 75.77 61.01
N ALA A 505 73.38 74.49 61.36
CA ALA A 505 74.06 74.06 62.59
C ALA A 505 75.58 74.30 62.52
N ALA A 506 76.21 74.14 61.35
CA ALA A 506 77.61 74.46 61.14
C ALA A 506 77.86 75.98 61.23
N GLU A 507 77.03 76.80 60.57
CA GLU A 507 77.10 78.26 60.67
C GLU A 507 76.93 78.75 62.12
N TYR A 508 76.01 78.16 62.88
CA TYR A 508 75.81 78.51 64.28
C TYR A 508 77.06 78.18 65.13
N ARG A 509 77.69 77.02 64.92
CA ARG A 509 78.93 76.67 65.61
C ARG A 509 80.07 77.63 65.28
N ALA A 510 80.22 78.02 64.01
CA ALA A 510 81.21 79.00 63.58
C ALA A 510 81.01 80.36 64.28
N ARG A 511 79.77 80.85 64.38
CA ARG A 511 79.45 82.10 65.09
C ARG A 511 79.71 82.02 66.60
N VAL A 512 79.49 80.86 67.22
CA VAL A 512 79.85 80.65 68.63
C VAL A 512 81.36 80.69 68.81
N ALA A 513 82.13 80.03 67.95
CA ALA A 513 83.59 80.05 67.96
C ALA A 513 84.15 81.48 67.78
N GLU A 514 83.59 82.29 66.87
CA GLU A 514 83.97 83.70 66.71
C GLU A 514 83.68 84.54 67.97
N CYS A 515 82.53 84.32 68.63
CA CYS A 515 82.20 85.00 69.87
C CYS A 515 83.14 84.61 71.02
N GLU A 516 83.51 83.33 71.13
CA GLU A 516 84.48 82.84 72.12
C GLU A 516 85.86 83.45 71.87
N ALA A 517 86.32 83.50 70.61
CA ALA A 517 87.59 84.14 70.25
C ALA A 517 87.61 85.62 70.65
N ARG A 518 86.53 86.38 70.35
CA ARG A 518 86.41 87.79 70.78
C ARG A 518 86.35 87.96 72.30
N ALA A 519 85.75 87.02 73.02
CA ALA A 519 85.73 87.04 74.49
C ALA A 519 87.13 86.78 75.08
N VAL A 520 87.91 85.88 74.46
CA VAL A 520 89.31 85.63 74.84
C VAL A 520 90.17 86.87 74.60
N GLU A 521 90.03 87.54 73.45
CA GLU A 521 90.75 88.80 73.15
C GLU A 521 90.38 89.92 74.13
N ALA A 522 89.10 90.08 74.46
CA ALA A 522 88.65 91.08 75.43
C ALA A 522 89.16 90.79 76.86
N ALA A 523 89.21 89.52 77.26
CA ALA A 523 89.76 89.10 78.56
C ALA A 523 91.29 89.30 78.64
N ALA A 524 92.01 89.15 77.51
CA ALA A 524 93.44 89.44 77.42
C ALA A 524 93.73 90.94 77.60
N MET A 525 92.96 91.83 76.95
CA MET A 525 93.14 93.28 77.09
C MET A 525 92.83 93.81 78.51
N ALA A 526 91.94 93.16 79.26
CA ALA A 526 91.59 93.56 80.62
C ALA A 526 92.67 93.23 81.68
N ARG A 527 93.66 92.37 81.38
CA ARG A 527 94.73 91.96 82.30
C ARG A 527 96.08 92.65 82.07
N MET A 528 96.19 93.52 81.07
CA MET A 528 97.46 94.18 80.73
C MET A 528 97.84 95.24 81.77
N THR A 529 99.07 95.15 82.25
CA THR A 529 99.64 96.15 83.16
C THR A 529 100.10 97.38 82.38
N GLN A 530 100.32 98.52 83.06
CA GLN A 530 100.78 99.76 82.41
C GLN A 530 102.08 99.56 81.61
N VAL A 531 102.96 98.66 82.07
CA VAL A 531 104.19 98.30 81.37
C VAL A 531 103.90 97.58 80.05
N ASP A 532 102.90 96.69 80.01
CA ASP A 532 102.51 95.95 78.81
C ASP A 532 101.88 96.87 77.75
N TRP A 533 101.08 97.85 78.20
CA TRP A 533 100.55 98.91 77.34
C TRP A 533 101.66 99.73 76.69
N ASP A 534 102.66 100.10 77.49
CA ASP A 534 103.78 100.87 77.00
C ASP A 534 104.67 100.05 76.03
N VAL A 535 104.85 98.76 76.28
CA VAL A 535 105.52 97.83 75.35
C VAL A 535 104.74 97.67 74.05
N GLN A 536 103.41 97.48 74.10
CA GLN A 536 102.59 97.40 72.89
C GLN A 536 102.56 98.72 72.11
N ARG A 537 102.55 99.85 72.80
CA ARG A 537 102.63 101.17 72.17
C ARG A 537 103.96 101.35 71.45
N VAL A 538 105.06 100.94 72.06
CA VAL A 538 106.38 100.93 71.42
C VAL A 538 106.43 99.93 70.26
N ALA A 539 105.81 98.76 70.38
CA ALA A 539 105.71 97.78 69.28
C ALA A 539 104.90 98.35 68.10
N ALA A 540 103.78 99.02 68.37
CA ALA A 540 102.99 99.71 67.35
C ALA A 540 103.77 100.87 66.70
N MET A 541 104.55 101.63 67.49
CA MET A 541 105.46 102.66 66.96
C MET A 541 106.54 102.04 66.06
N ILE A 542 107.14 100.92 66.46
CA ILE A 542 108.14 100.18 65.66
C ILE A 542 107.50 99.66 64.37
N ARG A 543 106.28 99.12 64.41
CA ARG A 543 105.55 98.63 63.23
C ARG A 543 105.20 99.75 62.25
N ALA A 544 104.86 100.93 62.77
CA ALA A 544 104.47 102.08 61.96
C ALA A 544 105.66 102.89 61.40
N ARG A 545 106.73 103.07 62.18
CA ARG A 545 107.87 103.95 61.82
C ARG A 545 109.18 103.21 61.51
N GLY A 546 109.27 101.92 61.82
CA GLY A 546 110.48 101.10 61.67
C GLY A 546 111.36 101.09 62.93
N SER A 547 112.01 99.95 63.22
CA SER A 547 112.78 99.71 64.45
C SER A 547 114.01 100.61 64.61
N GLU A 548 114.61 101.04 63.50
CA GLU A 548 115.76 101.95 63.49
C GLU A 548 115.37 103.40 63.84
N ALA A 549 114.17 103.85 63.44
CA ALA A 549 113.69 105.20 63.68
C ALA A 549 113.23 105.42 65.14
N VAL A 550 112.68 104.39 65.79
CA VAL A 550 112.23 104.46 67.18
C VAL A 550 113.43 104.25 68.13
N THR A 551 114.28 105.26 68.25
CA THR A 551 115.45 105.23 69.15
C THR A 551 115.03 105.34 70.62
N THR A 552 115.90 104.91 71.55
CA THR A 552 115.59 104.93 73.00
C THR A 552 115.15 106.32 73.47
N LYS A 553 115.78 107.38 72.93
CA LYS A 553 115.43 108.77 73.22
C LYS A 553 114.01 109.15 72.78
N VAL A 554 113.54 108.63 71.64
CA VAL A 554 112.16 108.86 71.18
C VAL A 554 111.15 108.18 72.10
N ILE A 555 111.50 107.01 72.65
CA ILE A 555 110.65 106.28 73.59
C ILE A 555 110.62 107.00 74.95
N GLU A 556 111.74 107.55 75.41
CA GLU A 556 111.79 108.40 76.60
C GLU A 556 110.88 109.62 76.46
N ASP A 557 110.99 110.34 75.34
CA ASP A 557 110.21 111.57 75.10
C ASP A 557 108.70 111.29 74.99
N GLU A 558 108.29 110.20 74.33
CA GLU A 558 106.85 109.88 74.18
C GLU A 558 106.23 109.20 75.41
N LEU A 559 106.98 108.37 76.15
CA LEU A 559 106.46 107.68 77.33
C LEU A 559 106.76 108.39 78.66
N GLY A 560 107.63 109.41 78.65
CA GLY A 560 108.05 110.14 79.84
C GLY A 560 108.81 109.29 80.86
N VAL A 561 109.52 108.25 80.41
CA VAL A 561 110.25 107.31 81.27
C VAL A 561 111.76 107.45 81.16
N SER A 562 112.49 106.95 82.17
CA SER A 562 113.95 106.98 82.19
C SER A 562 114.57 106.17 81.04
N ALA A 563 115.78 106.54 80.62
CA ALA A 563 116.51 105.86 79.55
C ALA A 563 116.65 104.33 79.73
N GLY A 564 116.87 103.88 80.96
CA GLY A 564 116.92 102.44 81.28
C GLY A 564 115.58 101.74 81.04
N THR A 565 114.47 102.38 81.41
CA THR A 565 113.10 101.85 81.22
C THR A 565 112.69 101.89 79.75
N ALA A 566 113.06 102.94 79.01
CA ALA A 566 112.81 103.03 77.58
C ALA A 566 113.54 101.95 76.78
N HIS A 567 114.77 101.60 77.18
CA HIS A 567 115.52 100.50 76.57
C HIS A 567 114.86 99.13 76.81
N ASP A 568 114.48 98.83 78.06
CA ASP A 568 113.75 97.60 78.41
C ASP A 568 112.44 97.48 77.63
N ARG A 569 111.66 98.56 77.54
CA ARG A 569 110.41 98.60 76.76
C ARG A 569 110.66 98.39 75.27
N LYS A 570 111.72 98.98 74.70
CA LYS A 570 112.11 98.74 73.31
C LYS A 570 112.46 97.27 73.06
N GLN A 571 113.26 96.66 73.94
CA GLN A 571 113.64 95.25 73.79
C GLN A 571 112.44 94.32 73.88
N ARG A 572 111.56 94.50 74.88
CA ARG A 572 110.33 93.71 75.00
C ARG A 572 109.39 93.90 73.82
N ALA A 573 109.30 95.12 73.28
CA ALA A 573 108.46 95.41 72.11
C ALA A 573 108.97 94.71 70.84
N VAL A 574 110.29 94.66 70.64
CA VAL A 574 110.90 93.92 69.52
C VAL A 574 110.68 92.42 69.68
N GLN A 575 110.84 91.90 70.90
CA GLN A 575 110.60 90.48 71.19
C GLN A 575 109.13 90.09 70.93
N LEU A 576 108.19 90.93 71.36
CA LEU A 576 106.76 90.74 71.11
C LEU A 576 106.41 90.74 69.61
N LEU A 577 107.03 91.61 68.81
CA LEU A 577 106.84 91.61 67.36
C LEU A 577 107.37 90.34 66.70
N ASN A 578 108.52 89.82 67.16
CA ASN A 578 109.08 88.57 66.65
C ASN A 578 108.19 87.35 67.00
N GLU A 579 107.59 87.31 68.21
CA GLU A 579 106.67 86.22 68.60
C GLU A 579 105.35 86.24 67.81
N MET A 580 104.87 87.42 67.40
CA MET A 580 103.64 87.53 66.59
C MET A 580 103.83 87.12 65.12
N ASP A 581 105.02 87.31 64.56
CA ASP A 581 105.31 86.92 63.16
C ASP A 581 105.58 85.39 63.02
N ASP A 582 105.87 84.69 64.13
CA ASP A 582 106.12 83.24 64.20
C ASP A 582 104.87 82.38 64.47
N THR A 583 103.64 82.93 64.37
CA THR A 583 102.39 82.16 64.57
C THR A 583 101.72 81.81 63.23
N PRO A 584 101.78 80.55 62.73
CA PRO A 584 101.06 80.13 61.54
C PRO A 584 99.55 80.09 61.81
N GLN A 585 98.77 80.71 60.92
CA GLN A 585 97.31 80.59 60.82
C GLN A 585 96.88 79.12 60.79
N GLN A 586 96.42 78.59 61.93
CA GLN A 586 95.66 77.36 62.02
C GLN A 586 94.52 77.56 63.01
N GLN A 587 93.32 77.82 62.48
CA GLN A 587 92.06 77.17 62.86
C GLN A 587 90.89 77.89 62.17
N ALA A 588 90.50 77.37 61.01
CA ALA A 588 89.15 77.48 60.49
C ALA A 588 88.53 76.07 60.61
N VAL A 589 87.54 75.96 61.51
CA VAL A 589 86.45 74.97 61.45
C VAL A 589 85.19 75.72 61.84
#